data_AF-A0A1Q6VE04-F1
#
_entry.id   AF-A0A1Q6VE04-F1
#
_cell.length_a   1.000
_cell.length_b   1.000
_cell.length_c   1.000
_cell.angle_alpha   90.00
_cell.angle_beta   90.00
_cell.angle_gamma   90.00
#
_symmetry.space_group_name_H-M   'P 1'
#
loop_
_entity.id
_entity.type
_entity.pdbx_description
1 polymer ?
#
loop_
_entity_poly.entity_id
_entity_poly.type
_entity_poly.pdbx_seq_one_letter_code
_entity_poly.pdbx_strand_id
1 'polypeptide(L)'
;MTLADYVALGNQWPGTSEVPNAQAPSFCKANFSGIVRSSGCIPYNLHPAQNVTVVIGDDSLYDNCAASSPCSGAPLLCNTAYVFRASALDATGHLRISDTITCATLPCVGPGSCTYSQGYWRNHPDAWPVTSLTLGTATYQAAELMAILDDPARGNGLVILVHQLIAAKLNVANGADPSAIQQTMTDADNMIGALVVPPIGNGYLAPGQTGELVETLTQYNEGTIGPGHCND
;
A
#
# COMPACT_ATOMS: atom_id res chain seq x y z
N MET A 1 4.07 -12.62 11.70
CA MET A 1 3.10 -13.42 12.47
C MET A 1 2.66 -12.61 13.69
N THR A 2 1.57 -12.98 14.36
CA THR A 2 1.15 -12.25 15.57
C THR A 2 2.19 -12.43 16.68
N LEU A 3 2.30 -11.45 17.58
CA LEU A 3 3.15 -11.57 18.77
C LEU A 3 2.73 -12.76 19.64
N ALA A 4 1.41 -13.04 19.72
CA ALA A 4 0.88 -14.17 20.46
C ALA A 4 1.40 -15.51 19.91
N ASP A 5 1.37 -15.70 18.59
CA ASP A 5 1.90 -16.91 17.94
C ASP A 5 3.41 -17.05 18.18
N TYR A 6 4.15 -15.95 18.07
CA TYR A 6 5.60 -15.95 18.29
C TYR A 6 5.97 -16.36 19.73
N VAL A 7 5.24 -15.85 20.72
CA VAL A 7 5.41 -16.23 22.12
C VAL A 7 5.01 -17.69 22.35
N ALA A 8 3.93 -18.16 21.73
CA ALA A 8 3.50 -19.56 21.81
C ALA A 8 4.55 -20.54 21.25
N LEU A 9 5.38 -20.09 20.31
CA LEU A 9 6.53 -20.83 19.78
C LEU A 9 7.80 -20.69 20.63
N GLY A 10 7.73 -20.10 21.82
CA GLY A 10 8.89 -19.91 22.69
C GLY A 10 9.83 -18.80 22.21
N ASN A 11 9.28 -17.74 21.59
CA ASN A 11 10.03 -16.65 20.97
C ASN A 11 10.96 -17.14 19.86
N GLN A 12 10.47 -18.05 19.03
CA GLN A 12 11.21 -18.61 17.91
C GLN A 12 10.41 -18.44 16.61
N TRP A 13 11.14 -18.13 15.54
CA TRP A 13 10.57 -18.12 14.21
C TRP A 13 10.42 -19.55 13.68
N PRO A 14 9.29 -19.92 13.07
CA PRO A 14 9.14 -21.20 12.38
C PRO A 14 10.22 -21.41 11.31
N GLY A 15 10.57 -22.67 11.07
CA GLY A 15 11.46 -23.07 9.97
C GLY A 15 10.79 -22.77 8.63
N THR A 16 11.19 -21.67 7.99
CA THR A 16 10.85 -21.19 6.63
C THR A 16 9.45 -21.54 6.12
N SER A 17 8.55 -20.54 6.13
CA SER A 17 7.26 -20.62 5.43
C SER A 17 7.27 -19.65 4.25
N GLU A 18 7.15 -20.18 3.04
CA GLU A 18 6.98 -19.40 1.81
C GLU A 18 5.53 -18.91 1.63
N VAL A 19 4.58 -19.45 2.41
CA VAL A 19 3.14 -19.22 2.36
C VAL A 19 2.53 -19.53 3.73
N PRO A 20 1.44 -18.84 4.16
CA PRO A 20 0.69 -19.22 5.34
C PRO A 20 0.22 -20.67 5.24
N ASN A 21 0.53 -21.46 6.27
CA ASN A 21 0.08 -22.83 6.42
C ASN A 21 -0.85 -22.87 7.63
N ALA A 22 -2.12 -23.22 7.44
CA ALA A 22 -3.10 -23.28 8.52
C ALA A 22 -2.87 -24.48 9.47
N GLN A 23 -2.09 -25.46 9.05
CA GLN A 23 -1.82 -26.72 9.75
C GLN A 23 -0.45 -26.74 10.44
N ALA A 24 0.39 -25.72 10.24
CA ALA A 24 1.71 -25.63 10.85
C ALA A 24 2.09 -24.18 11.17
N PRO A 25 2.91 -23.92 12.21
CA PRO A 25 3.41 -22.58 12.50
C PRO A 25 4.06 -21.96 11.26
N SER A 26 3.55 -20.82 10.80
CA SER A 26 3.96 -20.16 9.56
C SER A 26 3.97 -18.65 9.71
N PHE A 27 4.55 -17.95 8.74
CA PHE A 27 4.58 -16.49 8.73
C PHE A 27 4.54 -15.94 7.32
N CYS A 28 3.92 -14.77 7.17
CA CYS A 28 3.96 -14.01 5.94
C CYS A 28 5.33 -13.38 5.71
N LYS A 29 5.75 -13.40 4.45
CA LYS A 29 6.94 -12.70 3.96
C LYS A 29 6.55 -11.81 2.80
N ALA A 30 7.29 -10.74 2.61
CA ALA A 30 7.25 -9.96 1.39
C ALA A 30 8.68 -9.89 0.83
N ASN A 31 8.79 -9.93 -0.50
CA ASN A 31 10.04 -9.74 -1.20
C ASN A 31 10.04 -8.35 -1.83
N PHE A 32 11.03 -7.56 -1.43
CA PHE A 32 11.20 -6.18 -1.88
C PHE A 32 12.32 -6.00 -2.91
N SER A 33 12.87 -7.09 -3.46
CA SER A 33 13.96 -7.05 -4.45
C SER A 33 13.51 -6.69 -5.87
N GLY A 34 12.23 -6.33 -6.06
CA GLY A 34 11.60 -6.14 -7.36
C GLY A 34 11.21 -7.47 -8.01
N ILE A 35 9.96 -7.58 -8.47
CA ILE A 35 9.54 -8.70 -9.32
C ILE A 35 10.27 -8.59 -10.68
N VAL A 36 10.55 -9.75 -11.29
CA VAL A 36 11.18 -10.04 -12.61
C VAL A 36 11.31 -8.84 -13.57
N ARG A 37 12.42 -8.77 -14.32
CA ARG A 37 12.72 -7.79 -15.39
C ARG A 37 11.64 -7.70 -16.50
N SER A 38 10.42 -7.33 -16.19
CA SER A 38 9.44 -6.80 -17.13
C SER A 38 9.73 -5.31 -17.32
N SER A 39 9.63 -4.86 -18.56
CA SER A 39 9.97 -3.53 -19.04
C SER A 39 9.23 -2.43 -18.28
N GLY A 40 9.84 -1.90 -17.22
CA GLY A 40 9.33 -0.75 -16.45
C GLY A 40 9.57 -0.79 -14.95
N CYS A 41 9.90 -1.95 -14.37
CA CYS A 41 10.14 -2.10 -12.93
C CYS A 41 11.64 -2.03 -12.62
N ILE A 42 12.06 -1.17 -11.69
CA ILE A 42 13.48 -1.02 -11.30
C ILE A 42 13.69 -1.80 -9.99
N PRO A 43 14.38 -2.96 -10.01
CA PRO A 43 14.82 -3.58 -8.77
C PRO A 43 15.82 -2.64 -8.08
N TYR A 44 15.65 -2.37 -6.78
CA TYR A 44 16.64 -1.61 -6.04
C TYR A 44 17.65 -2.57 -5.39
N ASN A 45 18.92 -2.42 -5.77
CA ASN A 45 20.04 -2.99 -5.04
C ASN A 45 20.64 -1.87 -4.19
N LEU A 46 20.76 -2.10 -2.89
CA LEU A 46 21.45 -1.17 -2.01
C LEU A 46 22.95 -1.23 -2.30
N HIS A 47 23.54 -0.12 -2.74
CA HIS A 47 24.99 0.05 -2.78
C HIS A 47 25.56 0.17 -1.34
N PRO A 48 26.89 0.02 -1.17
CA PRO A 48 27.52 0.26 0.12
C PRO A 48 27.09 1.61 0.73
N ALA A 49 26.66 1.58 1.99
CA ALA A 49 26.15 2.73 2.76
C ALA A 49 24.81 3.35 2.31
N GLN A 50 24.06 2.70 1.40
CA GLN A 50 22.68 3.10 1.13
C GLN A 50 21.70 2.49 2.13
N ASN A 51 20.58 3.18 2.35
CA ASN A 51 19.46 2.69 3.13
C ASN A 51 18.16 2.76 2.29
N VAL A 52 17.20 1.95 2.68
CA VAL A 52 15.81 2.03 2.22
C VAL A 52 14.92 1.91 3.45
N THR A 53 13.85 2.69 3.48
CA THR A 53 12.80 2.54 4.48
C THR A 53 11.67 1.75 3.84
N VAL A 54 11.30 0.63 4.46
CA VAL A 54 10.10 -0.12 4.10
C VAL A 54 9.03 0.19 5.13
N VAL A 55 7.96 0.82 4.70
CA VAL A 55 6.79 1.08 5.53
C VAL A 55 5.80 -0.06 5.29
N ILE A 56 5.51 -0.85 6.32
CA ILE A 56 4.54 -1.94 6.20
C ILE A 56 3.13 -1.35 6.17
N GLY A 57 2.39 -1.69 5.11
CA GLY A 57 1.10 -1.07 4.78
C GLY A 57 1.21 -0.14 3.58
N ASP A 58 2.36 0.50 3.34
CA ASP A 58 2.52 1.42 2.21
C ASP A 58 2.42 0.69 0.84
N ASP A 59 1.41 1.09 0.06
CA ASP A 59 1.09 0.55 -1.27
C ASP A 59 1.90 1.19 -2.40
N SER A 60 2.62 2.29 -2.16
CA SER A 60 3.52 2.92 -3.13
C SER A 60 4.65 1.98 -3.58
N LEU A 61 4.94 0.96 -2.77
CA LEU A 61 5.86 -0.13 -3.09
C LEU A 61 5.31 -1.08 -4.16
N TYR A 62 3.97 -1.22 -4.28
CA TYR A 62 3.32 -1.99 -5.34
C TYR A 62 3.31 -1.22 -6.67
N ASP A 63 3.08 0.09 -6.65
CA ASP A 63 3.04 0.94 -7.87
C ASP A 63 4.39 1.00 -8.61
N ASN A 64 5.49 0.75 -7.90
CA ASN A 64 6.84 0.66 -8.45
C ASN A 64 7.29 -0.79 -8.78
N CYS A 65 6.37 -1.76 -8.69
CA CYS A 65 6.63 -3.21 -8.76
C CYS A 65 7.79 -3.69 -7.84
N ALA A 66 8.04 -2.95 -6.76
CA ALA A 66 9.18 -3.19 -5.88
C ALA A 66 8.88 -4.28 -4.85
N ALA A 67 7.60 -4.57 -4.58
CA ALA A 67 7.15 -5.55 -3.60
C ALA A 67 6.36 -6.72 -4.22
N SER A 68 6.55 -7.92 -3.67
CA SER A 68 5.68 -9.08 -3.87
C SER A 68 5.42 -9.77 -2.55
N SER A 69 4.24 -10.35 -2.37
CA SER A 69 3.91 -11.16 -1.21
C SER A 69 3.11 -12.39 -1.65
N PRO A 70 3.50 -13.61 -1.24
CA PRO A 70 2.69 -14.80 -1.40
C PRO A 70 1.49 -14.83 -0.43
N CYS A 71 1.34 -13.84 0.46
CA CYS A 71 0.21 -13.68 1.36
C CYS A 71 -0.89 -12.74 0.80
N SER A 72 -1.12 -12.75 -0.51
CA SER A 72 -2.20 -11.98 -1.11
C SER A 72 -3.54 -12.39 -0.47
N GLY A 73 -4.28 -11.44 0.11
CA GLY A 73 -5.56 -11.70 0.77
C GLY A 73 -5.49 -12.09 2.26
N ALA A 74 -4.33 -11.94 2.91
CA ALA A 74 -4.20 -12.10 4.36
C ALA A 74 -3.68 -10.77 4.98
N PRO A 75 -4.54 -9.75 5.09
CA PRO A 75 -4.16 -8.46 5.70
C PRO A 75 -3.80 -8.62 7.18
N LEU A 76 -3.11 -7.62 7.73
CA LEU A 76 -2.90 -7.54 9.18
C LEU A 76 -4.24 -7.20 9.85
N LEU A 77 -4.61 -7.97 10.87
CA LEU A 77 -5.82 -7.76 11.65
C LEU A 77 -5.67 -6.49 12.49
N CYS A 78 -6.74 -5.72 12.62
CA CYS A 78 -6.79 -4.59 13.56
C CYS A 78 -6.57 -5.04 15.01
N ASN A 79 -6.20 -4.08 15.86
CA ASN A 79 -5.91 -4.22 17.28
C ASN A 79 -4.97 -5.39 17.62
N THR A 80 -4.07 -5.76 16.70
CA THR A 80 -3.23 -6.94 16.83
C THR A 80 -1.76 -6.55 16.81
N ALA A 81 -1.02 -7.07 17.78
CA ALA A 81 0.43 -6.94 17.83
C ALA A 81 1.10 -8.00 16.94
N TYR A 82 2.10 -7.58 16.18
CA TYR A 82 2.86 -8.40 15.25
C TYR A 82 4.35 -8.29 15.50
N VAL A 83 5.07 -9.37 15.16
CA VAL A 83 6.53 -9.37 15.09
C VAL A 83 7.00 -9.37 13.64
N PHE A 84 8.05 -8.59 13.38
CA PHE A 84 8.69 -8.47 12.08
C PHE A 84 10.20 -8.69 12.21
N ARG A 85 10.79 -9.17 11.13
CA ARG A 85 12.25 -9.17 10.90
C ARG A 85 12.51 -9.00 9.42
N ALA A 86 13.65 -8.42 9.08
CA ALA A 86 14.11 -8.32 7.71
C ALA A 86 15.23 -9.33 7.45
N SER A 87 15.35 -9.76 6.20
CA SER A 87 16.48 -10.55 5.75
C SER A 87 17.01 -10.03 4.42
N ALA A 88 18.32 -10.02 4.25
CA ALA A 88 18.99 -9.60 3.03
C ALA A 88 20.13 -10.57 2.68
N LEU A 89 20.43 -10.70 1.39
CA LEU A 89 21.62 -11.39 0.89
C LEU A 89 22.72 -10.35 0.67
N ASP A 90 23.93 -10.62 1.17
CA ASP A 90 25.09 -9.80 0.79
C ASP A 90 25.61 -10.15 -0.61
N ALA A 91 26.62 -9.42 -1.09
CA ALA A 91 27.21 -9.61 -2.41
C ALA A 91 27.82 -11.02 -2.64
N THR A 92 28.02 -11.79 -1.57
CA THR A 92 28.53 -13.17 -1.62
C THR A 92 27.43 -14.22 -1.50
N GLY A 93 26.17 -13.79 -1.40
CA GLY A 93 25.01 -14.67 -1.22
C GLY A 93 24.80 -15.14 0.22
N HIS A 94 25.45 -14.51 1.21
CA HIS A 94 25.23 -14.83 2.61
C HIS A 94 23.94 -14.18 3.13
N LEU A 95 23.06 -14.97 3.74
CA LEU A 95 21.81 -14.49 4.33
C LEU A 95 22.07 -13.84 5.69
N ARG A 96 21.71 -12.56 5.82
CA ARG A 96 21.71 -11.83 7.09
C ARG A 96 20.27 -11.57 7.51
N ILE A 97 19.99 -11.78 8.79
CA ILE A 97 18.66 -11.61 9.38
C ILE A 97 18.79 -10.56 10.49
N SER A 98 17.85 -9.61 10.54
CA SER A 98 17.80 -8.59 11.58
C SER A 98 17.33 -9.13 12.92
N ASP A 99 17.44 -8.31 13.96
CA ASP A 99 16.68 -8.51 15.20
C ASP A 99 15.17 -8.48 14.93
N THR A 100 14.42 -9.05 15.86
CA THR A 100 12.95 -9.02 15.82
C THR A 100 12.45 -7.71 16.39
N ILE A 101 11.59 -7.02 15.65
CA ILE A 101 10.88 -5.81 16.09
C ILE A 101 9.40 -6.12 16.29
N THR A 102 8.75 -5.33 17.15
CA THR A 102 7.31 -5.46 17.44
C THR A 102 6.60 -4.17 17.06
N CYS A 103 5.45 -4.29 16.41
CA CYS A 103 4.52 -3.19 16.13
C CYS A 103 3.08 -3.69 16.29
N ALA A 104 2.11 -2.78 16.41
CA ALA A 104 0.70 -3.13 16.49
C ALA A 104 -0.12 -2.28 15.53
N THR A 105 -1.15 -2.89 14.95
CA THR A 105 -2.17 -2.16 14.19
C THR A 105 -3.07 -1.36 15.12
N LEU A 106 -3.69 -0.30 14.62
CA LEU A 106 -4.68 0.48 15.37
C LEU A 106 -5.89 -0.35 15.82
N PRO A 107 -6.63 0.10 16.86
CA PRO A 107 -7.85 -0.56 17.31
C PRO A 107 -8.84 -0.80 16.17
N CYS A 108 -9.60 -1.89 16.29
CA CYS A 108 -10.68 -2.18 15.35
C CYS A 108 -11.73 -1.08 15.42
N VAL A 109 -12.16 -0.62 14.26
CA VAL A 109 -13.17 0.42 14.17
C VAL A 109 -14.54 -0.21 13.97
N GLY A 110 -15.54 0.38 14.63
CA GLY A 110 -16.92 -0.11 14.60
C GLY A 110 -17.52 -0.09 13.20
N PRO A 111 -18.65 -0.77 12.99
CA PRO A 111 -19.28 -0.87 11.68
C PRO A 111 -19.62 0.54 11.14
N GLY A 112 -19.00 0.91 10.03
CA GLY A 112 -19.37 2.10 9.26
C GLY A 112 -18.33 3.21 9.15
N SER A 113 -17.13 3.05 9.69
CA SER A 113 -16.03 4.00 9.43
C SER A 113 -14.70 3.27 9.37
N CYS A 114 -14.38 2.63 8.25
CA CYS A 114 -13.03 2.09 8.06
C CYS A 114 -12.62 2.27 6.60
N THR A 115 -11.33 2.19 6.33
CA THR A 115 -10.75 2.38 5.01
C THR A 115 -10.27 1.05 4.43
N TYR A 116 -10.27 0.98 3.11
CA TYR A 116 -9.69 -0.07 2.30
C TYR A 116 -8.52 0.48 1.48
N SER A 117 -7.50 -0.35 1.27
CA SER A 117 -6.34 -0.04 0.44
C SER A 117 -6.70 0.26 -1.03
N GLN A 118 -5.78 0.90 -1.76
CA GLN A 118 -5.88 1.07 -3.21
C GLN A 118 -6.00 -0.29 -3.94
N GLY A 119 -5.24 -1.29 -3.48
CA GLY A 119 -5.29 -2.65 -4.01
C GLY A 119 -6.66 -3.32 -3.86
N TYR A 120 -7.36 -3.10 -2.74
CA TYR A 120 -8.72 -3.60 -2.55
C TYR A 120 -9.67 -3.02 -3.60
N TRP A 121 -9.70 -1.69 -3.74
CA TRP A 121 -10.60 -1.01 -4.68
C TRP A 121 -10.32 -1.42 -6.12
N ARG A 122 -9.05 -1.54 -6.50
CA ARG A 122 -8.65 -2.03 -7.82
C ARG A 122 -9.17 -3.44 -8.11
N ASN A 123 -9.15 -4.33 -7.12
CA ASN A 123 -9.55 -5.73 -7.29
C ASN A 123 -11.06 -5.98 -7.08
N HIS A 124 -11.81 -5.00 -6.56
CA HIS A 124 -13.25 -5.10 -6.29
C HIS A 124 -14.04 -3.94 -6.93
N PRO A 125 -14.02 -3.77 -8.27
CA PRO A 125 -14.80 -2.74 -8.94
C PRO A 125 -16.32 -2.84 -8.72
N ASP A 126 -16.82 -4.03 -8.45
CA ASP A 126 -18.22 -4.30 -8.13
C ASP A 126 -18.64 -3.76 -6.76
N ALA A 127 -17.68 -3.53 -5.86
CA ALA A 127 -17.90 -2.92 -4.55
C ALA A 127 -17.88 -1.38 -4.58
N TRP A 128 -17.59 -0.74 -5.72
CA TRP A 128 -17.45 0.72 -5.77
C TRP A 128 -18.80 1.41 -5.48
N PRO A 129 -18.87 2.31 -4.49
CA PRO A 129 -20.11 2.98 -4.11
C PRO A 129 -20.57 4.03 -5.14
N VAL A 130 -19.70 4.40 -6.09
CA VAL A 130 -19.93 5.43 -7.11
C VAL A 130 -19.40 4.99 -8.47
N THR A 131 -20.01 5.51 -9.54
CA THR A 131 -19.62 5.17 -10.92
C THR A 131 -18.67 6.18 -11.55
N SER A 132 -18.37 7.28 -10.86
CA SER A 132 -17.47 8.34 -11.35
C SER A 132 -16.86 9.12 -10.19
N LEU A 133 -15.65 9.63 -10.41
CA LEU A 133 -14.95 10.52 -9.49
C LEU A 133 -14.42 11.74 -10.24
N THR A 134 -14.37 12.88 -9.56
CA THR A 134 -13.65 14.06 -10.05
C THR A 134 -12.24 14.04 -9.49
N LEU A 135 -11.24 14.21 -10.35
CA LEU A 135 -9.82 14.35 -10.01
C LEU A 135 -9.32 15.67 -10.60
N GLY A 136 -8.91 16.59 -9.73
CA GLY A 136 -8.70 17.98 -10.12
C GLY A 136 -9.96 18.61 -10.70
N THR A 137 -9.90 19.05 -11.95
CA THR A 137 -11.06 19.63 -12.65
C THR A 137 -11.75 18.68 -13.63
N ALA A 138 -11.30 17.43 -13.75
CA ALA A 138 -11.84 16.45 -14.70
C ALA A 138 -12.63 15.35 -13.99
N THR A 139 -13.80 14.98 -14.53
CA THR A 139 -14.59 13.85 -14.04
C THR A 139 -14.32 12.63 -14.90
N TYR A 140 -13.95 11.52 -14.24
CA TYR A 140 -13.63 10.24 -14.84
C TYR A 140 -14.70 9.22 -14.49
N GLN A 141 -15.08 8.39 -15.46
CA GLN A 141 -15.97 7.25 -15.25
C GLN A 141 -15.21 6.06 -14.68
N ALA A 142 -15.92 5.10 -14.08
CA ALA A 142 -15.34 3.91 -13.45
C ALA A 142 -14.36 3.15 -14.37
N ALA A 143 -14.66 3.04 -15.66
CA ALA A 143 -13.76 2.40 -16.63
C ALA A 143 -12.43 3.15 -16.81
N GLU A 144 -12.46 4.49 -16.81
CA GLU A 144 -11.26 5.32 -16.92
C GLU A 144 -10.45 5.28 -15.62
N LEU A 145 -11.13 5.35 -14.48
CA LEU A 145 -10.52 5.21 -13.16
C LEU A 145 -9.83 3.85 -13.00
N MET A 146 -10.45 2.77 -13.48
CA MET A 146 -9.83 1.45 -13.49
C MET A 146 -8.61 1.41 -14.41
N ALA A 147 -8.70 1.98 -15.62
CA ALA A 147 -7.55 2.06 -16.52
C ALA A 147 -6.39 2.85 -15.91
N ILE A 148 -6.68 3.89 -15.12
CA ILE A 148 -5.67 4.62 -14.36
C ILE A 148 -5.06 3.74 -13.27
N LEU A 149 -5.87 3.05 -12.45
CA LEU A 149 -5.38 2.11 -11.41
C LEU A 149 -4.60 0.91 -11.98
N ASP A 150 -4.85 0.54 -13.23
CA ASP A 150 -4.13 -0.53 -13.94
C ASP A 150 -2.82 -0.04 -14.57
N ASP A 151 -2.66 1.26 -14.83
CA ASP A 151 -1.46 1.81 -15.46
C ASP A 151 -0.35 2.01 -14.42
N PRO A 152 0.81 1.36 -14.58
CA PRO A 152 1.92 1.52 -13.65
C PRO A 152 2.47 2.95 -13.72
N ALA A 153 2.78 3.54 -12.57
CA ALA A 153 3.17 4.94 -12.49
C ALA A 153 4.44 5.30 -13.27
N ARG A 154 5.38 4.36 -13.47
CA ARG A 154 6.63 4.54 -14.24
C ARG A 154 7.39 5.82 -13.88
N GLY A 155 7.38 6.20 -12.60
CA GLY A 155 8.03 7.41 -12.10
C GLY A 155 7.28 8.73 -12.36
N ASN A 156 6.02 8.68 -12.80
CA ASN A 156 5.14 9.84 -12.88
C ASN A 156 4.44 10.09 -11.55
N GLY A 157 4.81 11.17 -10.86
CA GLY A 157 4.22 11.55 -9.57
C GLY A 157 2.71 11.80 -9.63
N LEU A 158 2.18 12.22 -10.80
CA LEU A 158 0.75 12.40 -10.99
C LEU A 158 -0.01 11.07 -10.87
N VAL A 159 0.51 10.00 -11.48
CA VAL A 159 -0.13 8.69 -11.46
C VAL A 159 -0.10 8.13 -10.04
N ILE A 160 1.03 8.23 -9.34
CA ILE A 160 1.16 7.81 -7.93
C ILE A 160 0.16 8.55 -7.04
N LEU A 161 0.06 9.88 -7.19
CA LEU A 161 -0.90 10.68 -6.43
C LEU A 161 -2.35 10.27 -6.70
N VAL A 162 -2.69 10.06 -7.98
CA VAL A 162 -4.05 9.74 -8.39
C VAL A 162 -4.47 8.36 -7.93
N HIS A 163 -3.58 7.37 -7.96
CA HIS A 163 -3.84 6.04 -7.40
C HIS A 163 -4.33 6.14 -5.95
N GLN A 164 -3.60 6.89 -5.12
CA GLN A 164 -3.97 7.10 -3.72
C GLN A 164 -5.24 7.91 -3.54
N LEU A 165 -5.43 8.94 -4.37
CA LEU A 165 -6.61 9.81 -4.29
C LEU A 165 -7.89 9.09 -4.70
N ILE A 166 -7.82 8.17 -5.68
CA ILE A 166 -8.96 7.33 -6.08
C ILE A 166 -9.41 6.47 -4.90
N ALA A 167 -8.48 5.76 -4.26
CA ALA A 167 -8.77 4.92 -3.10
C ALA A 167 -9.38 5.73 -1.94
N ALA A 168 -8.80 6.89 -1.62
CA ALA A 168 -9.30 7.76 -0.55
C ALA A 168 -10.73 8.25 -0.84
N LYS A 169 -11.02 8.65 -2.08
CA LYS A 169 -12.37 9.10 -2.46
C LYS A 169 -13.38 7.97 -2.46
N LEU A 170 -12.99 6.75 -2.83
CA LEU A 170 -13.86 5.57 -2.71
C LEU A 170 -14.14 5.22 -1.25
N ASN A 171 -13.14 5.32 -0.37
CA ASN A 171 -13.30 5.15 1.07
C ASN A 171 -14.32 6.15 1.66
N VAL A 172 -14.18 7.43 1.31
CA VAL A 172 -15.12 8.48 1.75
C VAL A 172 -16.52 8.25 1.19
N ALA A 173 -16.63 7.88 -0.08
CA ALA A 173 -17.91 7.53 -0.69
C ALA A 173 -18.54 6.27 -0.05
N ASN A 174 -17.74 5.38 0.51
CA ASN A 174 -18.16 4.21 1.25
C ASN A 174 -18.46 4.51 2.74
N GLY A 175 -18.37 5.77 3.17
CA GLY A 175 -18.75 6.23 4.51
C GLY A 175 -17.59 6.41 5.50
N ALA A 176 -16.34 6.25 5.08
CA ALA A 176 -15.20 6.53 5.94
C ALA A 176 -15.11 8.03 6.28
N ASP A 177 -14.79 8.36 7.54
CA ASP A 177 -14.61 9.75 7.98
C ASP A 177 -13.40 10.40 7.27
N PRO A 178 -13.57 11.51 6.53
CA PRO A 178 -12.48 12.17 5.82
C PRO A 178 -11.67 13.13 6.70
N SER A 179 -12.02 13.31 7.98
CA SER A 179 -11.46 14.38 8.83
C SER A 179 -9.92 14.44 8.84
N ALA A 180 -9.25 13.29 8.80
CA ALA A 180 -7.79 13.18 8.78
C ALA A 180 -7.13 13.61 7.45
N ILE A 181 -7.87 13.62 6.33
CA ILE A 181 -7.33 13.85 4.98
C ILE A 181 -8.09 14.92 4.18
N GLN A 182 -9.05 15.62 4.78
CA GLN A 182 -9.87 16.62 4.11
C GLN A 182 -9.04 17.70 3.38
N GLN A 183 -7.98 18.21 4.04
CA GLN A 183 -7.08 19.18 3.44
C GLN A 183 -6.21 18.54 2.35
N THR A 184 -5.66 17.36 2.61
CA THR A 184 -4.83 16.59 1.66
C THR A 184 -5.58 16.29 0.35
N MET A 185 -6.86 15.91 0.41
CA MET A 185 -7.67 15.73 -0.80
C MET A 185 -7.82 17.02 -1.60
N THR A 186 -8.07 18.14 -0.90
CA THR A 186 -8.21 19.46 -1.52
C THR A 186 -6.91 19.88 -2.20
N ASP A 187 -5.77 19.69 -1.53
CA ASP A 187 -4.45 20.01 -2.08
C ASP A 187 -4.09 19.10 -3.25
N ALA A 188 -4.44 17.82 -3.20
CA ALA A 188 -4.26 16.89 -4.31
C ALA A 188 -5.08 17.29 -5.54
N ASP A 189 -6.37 17.61 -5.37
CA ASP A 189 -7.19 18.08 -6.49
C ASP A 189 -6.67 19.41 -7.07
N ASN A 190 -6.26 20.35 -6.22
CA ASN A 190 -5.65 21.61 -6.67
C ASN A 190 -4.35 21.38 -7.45
N MET A 191 -3.50 20.45 -7.00
CA MET A 191 -2.24 20.11 -7.65
C MET A 191 -2.44 19.40 -8.99
N ILE A 192 -3.44 18.51 -9.10
CA ILE A 192 -3.84 17.89 -10.36
C ILE A 192 -4.36 18.96 -11.33
N GLY A 193 -5.21 19.88 -10.85
CA GLY A 193 -5.76 20.97 -11.65
C GLY A 193 -6.41 20.46 -12.94
N ALA A 194 -5.99 21.01 -14.08
CA ALA A 194 -6.52 20.65 -15.40
C ALA A 194 -5.73 19.52 -16.11
N LEU A 195 -4.80 18.87 -15.42
CA LEU A 195 -4.06 17.75 -16.00
C LEU A 195 -4.98 16.55 -16.24
N VAL A 196 -4.79 15.87 -17.38
CA VAL A 196 -5.50 14.62 -17.68
C VAL A 196 -4.56 13.45 -17.40
N VAL A 197 -4.99 12.55 -16.51
CA VAL A 197 -4.14 11.49 -15.95
C VAL A 197 -3.89 10.39 -16.98
N PRO A 198 -2.64 9.90 -17.15
CA PRO A 198 -2.38 8.69 -17.92
C PRO A 198 -3.16 7.46 -17.40
N PRO A 199 -3.60 6.54 -18.26
CA PRO A 199 -3.36 6.48 -19.71
C PRO A 199 -4.40 7.27 -20.54
N ILE A 200 -5.37 7.91 -19.89
CA ILE A 200 -6.44 8.68 -20.57
C ILE A 200 -5.86 9.94 -21.21
N GLY A 201 -4.93 10.58 -20.50
CA GLY A 201 -4.17 11.72 -20.98
C GLY A 201 -2.67 11.49 -20.90
N ASN A 202 -1.92 12.59 -20.85
CA ASN A 202 -0.46 12.62 -20.82
C ASN A 202 0.07 13.54 -19.71
N GLY A 203 -0.75 13.80 -18.68
CA GLY A 203 -0.38 14.63 -17.55
C GLY A 203 0.81 14.08 -16.78
N TYR A 204 1.60 14.97 -16.19
CA TYR A 204 2.80 14.62 -15.47
C TYR A 204 3.04 15.58 -14.31
N LEU A 205 3.45 15.02 -13.17
CA LEU A 205 4.03 15.75 -12.05
C LEU A 205 5.31 15.05 -11.62
N ALA A 206 6.30 15.81 -11.15
CA ALA A 206 7.51 15.20 -10.63
C ALA A 206 7.19 14.49 -9.29
N PRO A 207 7.67 13.26 -9.04
CA PRO A 207 7.40 12.54 -7.78
C PRO A 207 7.75 13.34 -6.52
N GLY A 208 8.82 14.14 -6.56
CA GLY A 208 9.20 15.00 -5.44
C GLY A 208 8.20 16.12 -5.11
N GLN A 209 7.26 16.42 -6.00
CA GLN A 209 6.21 17.41 -5.76
C GLN A 209 4.97 16.79 -5.10
N THR A 210 4.72 15.50 -5.34
CA THR A 210 3.51 14.81 -4.87
C THR A 210 3.72 14.01 -3.59
N GLY A 211 4.98 13.80 -3.18
CA GLY A 211 5.37 12.86 -2.12
C GLY A 211 4.61 13.00 -0.80
N GLU A 212 4.48 14.21 -0.25
CA GLU A 212 3.79 14.44 1.04
C GLU A 212 2.29 14.11 0.96
N LEU A 213 1.65 14.45 -0.16
CA LEU A 213 0.23 14.16 -0.38
C LEU A 213 0.01 12.67 -0.57
N VAL A 214 0.87 12.01 -1.36
CA VAL A 214 0.87 10.55 -1.55
C VAL A 214 0.98 9.86 -0.20
N GLU A 215 2.00 10.21 0.60
CA GLU A 215 2.24 9.57 1.90
C GLU A 215 1.02 9.71 2.84
N THR A 216 0.43 10.90 2.92
CA THR A 216 -0.73 11.13 3.79
C THR A 216 -1.97 10.36 3.31
N LEU A 217 -2.22 10.31 2.00
CA LEU A 217 -3.34 9.55 1.44
C LEU A 217 -3.13 8.04 1.63
N THR A 218 -1.92 7.54 1.42
CA THR A 218 -1.55 6.14 1.71
C THR A 218 -1.80 5.81 3.17
N GLN A 219 -1.32 6.63 4.12
CA GLN A 219 -1.56 6.40 5.55
C GLN A 219 -3.06 6.31 5.90
N TYR A 220 -3.91 7.07 5.20
CA TYR A 220 -5.36 6.99 5.40
C TYR A 220 -5.99 5.73 4.79
N ASN A 221 -5.65 5.41 3.54
CA ASN A 221 -6.16 4.24 2.84
C ASN A 221 -5.79 2.94 3.57
N GLU A 222 -4.60 2.92 4.17
CA GLU A 222 -4.08 1.80 4.96
C GLU A 222 -4.55 1.84 6.42
N GLY A 223 -5.39 2.81 6.77
CA GLY A 223 -5.98 2.96 8.09
C GLY A 223 -4.97 3.20 9.21
N THR A 224 -3.79 3.77 8.88
CA THR A 224 -2.79 4.25 9.85
C THR A 224 -3.20 5.59 10.46
N ILE A 225 -3.93 6.41 9.70
CA ILE A 225 -4.63 7.61 10.19
C ILE A 225 -6.11 7.54 9.85
N GLY A 226 -6.91 8.41 10.45
CA GLY A 226 -8.35 8.42 10.22
C GLY A 226 -9.05 7.25 10.92
N PRO A 227 -10.07 6.65 10.31
CA PRO A 227 -10.98 5.76 11.01
C PRO A 227 -10.52 4.29 10.98
N GLY A 228 -9.23 4.01 10.74
CA GLY A 228 -8.68 2.64 10.77
C GLY A 228 -9.06 1.77 9.57
N HIS A 229 -8.39 0.63 9.42
CA HIS A 229 -8.56 -0.28 8.27
C HIS A 229 -9.71 -1.28 8.50
N CYS A 230 -10.45 -1.62 7.44
CA CYS A 230 -11.49 -2.65 7.49
C CYS A 230 -10.89 -4.05 7.62
N ASN A 231 -11.52 -4.95 8.38
CA ASN A 231 -11.14 -6.37 8.31
C ASN A 231 -11.89 -6.99 7.14
N ASP A 232 -11.16 -7.40 6.12
CA ASP A 232 -11.68 -8.17 4.99
C ASP A 232 -11.94 -9.64 5.39
#